data_AF-A0A851D4B0-F1
#
_entry.id   AF-A0A851D4B0-F1
#
_cell.length_a   1.000
_cell.length_b   1.000
_cell.length_c   1.000
_cell.angle_alpha   90.00
_cell.angle_beta   90.00
_cell.angle_gamma   90.00
#
_symmetry.space_group_name_H-M   'P 1'
#
loop_
_entity.id
_entity.type
_entity.pdbx_description
1 polymer ?
#
loop_
_entity_poly.entity_id
_entity_poly.type
_entity_poly.pdbx_seq_one_letter_code
_entity_poly.pdbx_strand_id
1 'polypeptide(L)'
;PSPPAPPLLLLLVLVALPAPGPAAPCSPQPNATRFVCTEPTLSAFPAGLPPGTVAISVEFTALAALPPNALAGLPRLQELHLSSNRLASLPESLLRPVPTLRVLDLTHNLLADLPAGIFASSGLLRHLVLRGNRLRGLQPAWFRRLAQLEWLDLAANALAEVPPGVFHPLRSLRSLDLSHNQLAWLAPAVLDGLKALEQLDLEGNRLGTLPPGTFAPVPALRLLSLQDNELQALPAGVFLPLRHLRLLDLARNRLRELELPPRPSGPAFDLDISGNPWACECRLLALLRRVAPRLLAARDTLCASPARYRGQELPALTRAAHAAC
;
A
#
# COMPACT_ATOMS: atom_id res chain seq x y z
N PRO A 1 -50.90 24.19 -37.79
CA PRO A 1 -50.29 24.02 -39.12
C PRO A 1 -48.79 23.77 -38.99
N SER A 2 -48.34 22.75 -39.71
CA SER A 2 -46.99 22.18 -39.88
C SER A 2 -45.79 23.15 -39.91
N PRO A 3 -44.58 22.64 -39.59
CA PRO A 3 -43.40 23.43 -39.23
C PRO A 3 -42.65 23.98 -40.44
N PRO A 4 -41.75 24.97 -40.26
CA PRO A 4 -40.72 25.28 -41.25
C PRO A 4 -39.51 24.32 -41.11
N ALA A 5 -38.91 24.06 -42.27
CA ALA A 5 -37.80 23.17 -42.57
C ALA A 5 -36.48 23.48 -41.79
N PRO A 6 -35.51 22.54 -41.76
CA PRO A 6 -34.38 22.57 -40.84
C PRO A 6 -33.24 23.48 -41.34
N PRO A 7 -32.39 24.02 -40.45
CA PRO A 7 -31.16 24.66 -40.86
C PRO A 7 -30.03 23.62 -41.03
N LEU A 8 -29.55 23.53 -42.27
CA LEU A 8 -28.17 23.20 -42.69
C LEU A 8 -27.36 22.22 -41.83
N LEU A 9 -27.33 20.97 -42.31
CA LEU A 9 -26.31 19.98 -42.01
C LEU A 9 -24.93 20.54 -42.45
N LEU A 10 -24.09 20.94 -41.50
CA LEU A 10 -22.66 21.06 -41.76
C LEU A 10 -22.10 19.63 -41.77
N LEU A 11 -21.76 19.15 -42.96
CA LEU A 11 -21.13 17.87 -43.21
C LEU A 11 -19.70 17.91 -42.66
N LEU A 12 -19.53 17.66 -41.36
CA LEU A 12 -18.24 17.31 -40.78
C LEU A 12 -17.95 15.87 -41.20
N VAL A 13 -17.12 15.75 -42.24
CA VAL A 13 -16.46 14.50 -42.61
C VAL A 13 -15.81 13.94 -41.35
N LEU A 14 -16.39 12.86 -40.84
CA LEU A 14 -15.71 11.93 -39.94
C LEU A 14 -14.51 11.39 -40.71
N VAL A 15 -13.39 12.11 -40.64
CA VAL A 15 -12.11 11.44 -40.65
C VAL A 15 -12.11 10.64 -39.37
N ALA A 16 -12.46 9.37 -39.50
CA ALA A 16 -12.17 8.38 -38.48
C ALA A 16 -10.66 8.48 -38.24
N LEU A 17 -10.28 9.24 -37.20
CA LEU A 17 -9.03 9.00 -36.51
C LEU A 17 -9.05 7.51 -36.20
N PRO A 18 -8.00 6.75 -36.55
CA PRO A 18 -7.96 5.36 -36.17
C PRO A 18 -8.14 5.33 -34.66
N ALA A 19 -9.20 4.67 -34.22
CA ALA A 19 -9.28 4.16 -32.86
C ALA A 19 -7.90 3.54 -32.54
N PRO A 20 -7.37 3.71 -31.31
CA PRO A 20 -6.22 2.91 -30.92
C PRO A 20 -6.59 1.46 -31.19
N GLY A 21 -5.86 0.84 -32.11
CA GLY A 21 -6.18 -0.46 -32.68
C GLY A 21 -6.27 -1.55 -31.61
N PRO A 22 -6.84 -2.71 -31.97
CA PRO A 22 -7.21 -3.77 -31.03
C PRO A 22 -5.99 -4.31 -30.28
N ALA A 23 -6.20 -4.78 -29.05
CA ALA A 23 -5.23 -5.59 -28.35
C ALA A 23 -4.75 -6.75 -29.25
N ALA A 24 -3.42 -6.87 -29.46
CA ALA A 24 -2.68 -8.09 -29.84
C ALA A 24 -1.21 -7.78 -30.23
N PRO A 25 -0.24 -8.74 -30.11
CA PRO A 25 -0.36 -10.07 -29.54
C PRO A 25 0.71 -10.42 -28.50
N CYS A 26 0.35 -11.41 -27.68
CA CYS A 26 1.22 -12.31 -26.95
C CYS A 26 2.04 -13.22 -27.90
N SER A 27 2.49 -12.69 -29.05
CA SER A 27 3.25 -13.44 -30.06
C SER A 27 4.74 -13.25 -29.84
N PRO A 28 5.48 -14.33 -29.57
CA PRO A 28 6.91 -14.25 -29.37
C PRO A 28 7.63 -13.74 -30.63
N GLN A 29 8.27 -12.58 -30.53
CA GLN A 29 9.18 -12.03 -31.54
C GLN A 29 10.62 -12.45 -31.17
N PRO A 30 11.44 -12.92 -32.13
CA PRO A 30 12.76 -13.49 -31.83
C PRO A 30 13.74 -12.51 -31.16
N ASN A 31 13.56 -11.20 -31.37
CA ASN A 31 14.41 -10.15 -30.79
C ASN A 31 13.79 -9.44 -29.58
N ALA A 32 12.53 -9.75 -29.24
CA ALA A 32 11.87 -9.11 -28.10
C ALA A 32 12.23 -9.80 -26.79
N THR A 33 12.49 -8.98 -25.76
CA THR A 33 12.80 -9.45 -24.40
C THR A 33 11.72 -9.04 -23.39
N ARG A 34 10.74 -8.25 -23.82
CA ARG A 34 9.60 -7.81 -23.00
C ARG A 34 8.31 -8.13 -23.74
N PHE A 35 7.36 -8.76 -23.07
CA PHE A 35 6.09 -9.19 -23.65
C PHE A 35 4.94 -8.65 -22.81
N VAL A 36 3.90 -8.13 -23.48
CA VAL A 36 2.71 -7.55 -22.86
C VAL A 36 1.48 -8.19 -23.49
N CYS A 37 0.61 -8.74 -22.65
CA CYS A 37 -0.56 -9.50 -23.06
C CYS A 37 -1.77 -9.02 -22.27
N THR A 38 -2.62 -8.25 -22.94
CA THR A 38 -3.78 -7.59 -22.32
C THR A 38 -5.11 -7.96 -22.99
N GLU A 39 -5.09 -9.00 -23.82
CA GLU A 39 -6.27 -9.49 -24.51
C GLU A 39 -7.27 -10.06 -23.48
N PRO A 40 -8.46 -9.47 -23.29
CA PRO A 40 -9.39 -9.87 -22.21
C PRO A 40 -9.86 -11.31 -22.32
N THR A 41 -9.85 -11.87 -23.53
CA THR A 41 -10.26 -13.25 -23.82
C THR A 41 -9.16 -14.28 -23.51
N LEU A 42 -7.92 -13.84 -23.24
CA LEU A 42 -6.80 -14.72 -22.93
C LEU A 42 -7.05 -15.45 -21.60
N SER A 43 -7.20 -16.77 -21.66
CA SER A 43 -7.47 -17.63 -20.50
C SER A 43 -6.30 -18.56 -20.13
N ALA A 44 -5.26 -18.59 -20.95
CA ALA A 44 -4.07 -19.42 -20.78
C ALA A 44 -2.80 -18.58 -20.91
N PHE A 45 -1.77 -18.94 -20.15
CA PHE A 45 -0.48 -18.25 -20.19
C PHE A 45 0.23 -18.47 -21.54
N PRO A 46 0.87 -17.45 -22.12
CA PRO A 46 1.57 -17.59 -23.39
C PRO A 46 2.68 -18.65 -23.37
N ALA A 47 2.71 -19.47 -24.42
CA ALA A 47 3.78 -20.42 -24.69
C ALA A 47 4.76 -19.87 -25.75
N GLY A 48 5.96 -20.45 -25.82
CA GLY A 48 6.94 -20.16 -26.87
C GLY A 48 7.74 -18.87 -26.68
N LEU A 49 7.75 -18.30 -25.47
CA LEU A 49 8.56 -17.13 -25.15
C LEU A 49 10.07 -17.44 -25.26
N PRO A 50 10.88 -16.54 -25.83
CA PRO A 50 12.31 -16.80 -26.07
C PRO A 50 13.11 -16.85 -24.75
N PRO A 51 14.21 -17.63 -24.65
CA PRO A 51 15.02 -17.72 -23.44
C PRO A 51 15.66 -16.40 -22.99
N GLY A 52 15.76 -15.43 -23.90
CA GLY A 52 16.23 -14.07 -23.63
C GLY A 52 15.21 -13.16 -22.95
N THR A 53 14.00 -13.65 -22.65
CA THR A 53 12.93 -12.85 -22.04
C THR A 53 13.33 -12.34 -20.65
N VAL A 54 13.12 -11.05 -20.42
CA VAL A 54 13.42 -10.32 -19.18
C VAL A 54 12.15 -9.87 -18.47
N ALA A 55 11.08 -9.54 -19.20
CA ALA A 55 9.81 -9.11 -18.60
C ALA A 55 8.61 -9.74 -19.31
N ILE A 56 7.63 -10.19 -18.53
CA ILE A 56 6.33 -10.66 -19.01
C ILE A 56 5.24 -9.93 -18.24
N SER A 57 4.31 -9.33 -18.96
CA SER A 57 3.07 -8.77 -18.45
C SER A 57 1.91 -9.51 -19.09
N VAL A 58 1.07 -10.14 -18.27
CA VAL A 58 -0.21 -10.74 -18.65
C VAL A 58 -1.25 -10.13 -17.72
N GLU A 59 -1.90 -9.07 -18.15
CA GLU A 59 -2.70 -8.21 -17.27
C GLU A 59 -4.10 -7.98 -17.84
N PHE A 60 -5.11 -7.82 -16.97
CA PHE A 60 -6.50 -7.57 -17.38
C PHE A 60 -7.08 -8.69 -18.28
N THR A 61 -6.69 -9.95 -18.02
CA THR A 61 -7.15 -11.11 -18.79
C THR A 61 -8.02 -12.05 -17.96
N ALA A 62 -8.45 -13.17 -18.56
CA ALA A 62 -9.24 -14.21 -17.91
C ALA A 62 -8.39 -15.36 -17.35
N LEU A 63 -7.07 -15.17 -17.21
CA LEU A 63 -6.14 -16.21 -16.74
C LEU A 63 -6.52 -16.71 -15.34
N ALA A 64 -6.94 -17.98 -15.25
CA ALA A 64 -7.42 -18.58 -14.01
C ALA A 64 -6.37 -19.49 -13.32
N ALA A 65 -5.40 -19.99 -14.07
CA ALA A 65 -4.35 -20.87 -13.56
C ALA A 65 -3.06 -20.74 -14.36
N LEU A 66 -1.94 -21.07 -13.72
CA LEU A 66 -0.63 -21.20 -14.34
C LEU A 66 -0.18 -22.65 -14.28
N PRO A 67 0.31 -23.25 -15.39
CA PRO A 67 0.91 -24.57 -15.32
C PRO A 67 2.24 -24.52 -14.54
N PRO A 68 2.65 -25.60 -13.85
CA PRO A 68 3.88 -25.62 -13.03
C PRO A 68 5.17 -25.28 -13.77
N ASN A 69 5.18 -25.50 -15.09
CA ASN A 69 6.29 -25.26 -16.00
C ASN A 69 6.11 -23.99 -16.86
N ALA A 70 5.14 -23.11 -16.54
CA ALA A 70 4.85 -21.89 -17.33
C ALA A 70 6.09 -21.01 -17.57
N LEU A 71 7.00 -20.97 -16.60
CA LEU A 71 8.21 -20.14 -16.64
C LEU A 71 9.48 -20.94 -16.98
N ALA A 72 9.33 -22.22 -17.36
CA ALA A 72 10.47 -23.05 -17.75
C ALA A 72 11.11 -22.49 -19.03
N GLY A 73 12.44 -22.50 -19.07
CA GLY A 73 13.20 -21.99 -20.22
C GLY A 73 13.36 -20.47 -20.28
N LEU A 74 12.99 -19.73 -19.23
CA LEU A 74 13.13 -18.27 -19.15
C LEU A 74 14.17 -17.82 -18.09
N PRO A 75 15.44 -18.26 -18.18
CA PRO A 75 16.43 -18.10 -17.11
C PRO A 75 16.84 -16.65 -16.82
N ARG A 76 16.41 -15.69 -17.67
CA ARG A 76 16.72 -14.26 -17.54
C ARG A 76 15.55 -13.42 -17.06
N LEU A 77 14.40 -14.05 -16.74
CA LEU A 77 13.20 -13.34 -16.33
C LEU A 77 13.45 -12.56 -15.03
N GLN A 78 13.14 -11.27 -15.05
CA GLN A 78 13.30 -10.36 -13.92
C GLN A 78 11.98 -9.74 -13.47
N GLU A 79 11.03 -9.57 -14.39
CA GLU A 79 9.74 -8.96 -14.11
C GLU A 79 8.61 -9.89 -14.58
N LEU A 80 7.68 -10.22 -13.67
CA LEU A 80 6.47 -10.98 -13.98
C LEU A 80 5.26 -10.23 -13.42
N HIS A 81 4.43 -9.70 -14.31
CA HIS A 81 3.20 -8.99 -13.98
C HIS A 81 2.01 -9.84 -14.41
N LEU A 82 1.15 -10.16 -13.46
CA LEU A 82 -0.03 -11.02 -13.60
C LEU A 82 -1.27 -10.32 -13.02
N SER A 83 -1.28 -8.99 -13.06
CA SER A 83 -2.31 -8.18 -12.41
C SER A 83 -3.69 -8.36 -13.05
N SER A 84 -4.75 -8.16 -12.27
CA SER A 84 -6.13 -8.14 -12.76
C SER A 84 -6.51 -9.41 -13.55
N ASN A 85 -6.22 -10.58 -12.98
CA ASN A 85 -6.55 -11.89 -13.52
C ASN A 85 -7.49 -12.65 -12.56
N ARG A 86 -7.66 -13.96 -12.76
CA ARG A 86 -8.53 -14.82 -11.96
C ARG A 86 -7.76 -15.93 -11.23
N LEU A 87 -6.48 -15.70 -10.94
CA LEU A 87 -5.62 -16.70 -10.30
C LEU A 87 -6.10 -16.98 -8.87
N ALA A 88 -6.55 -18.21 -8.62
CA ALA A 88 -6.99 -18.65 -7.30
C ALA A 88 -5.88 -19.36 -6.51
N SER A 89 -4.86 -19.87 -7.21
CA SER A 89 -3.67 -20.50 -6.63
C SER A 89 -2.48 -20.37 -7.57
N LEU A 90 -1.28 -20.60 -7.04
CA LEU A 90 -0.04 -20.72 -7.82
C LEU A 90 0.57 -22.11 -7.57
N PRO A 91 1.16 -22.76 -8.58
CA PRO A 91 1.95 -23.98 -8.34
C PRO A 91 3.20 -23.67 -7.53
N GLU A 92 3.54 -24.48 -6.52
CA GLU A 92 4.72 -24.25 -5.67
C GLU A 92 6.04 -24.17 -6.46
N SER A 93 6.15 -24.93 -7.56
CA SER A 93 7.35 -24.96 -8.39
C SER A 93 7.47 -23.79 -9.38
N LEU A 94 6.45 -22.94 -9.51
CA LEU A 94 6.33 -21.94 -10.57
C LEU A 94 7.57 -21.04 -10.69
N LEU A 95 8.10 -20.56 -9.56
CA LEU A 95 9.23 -19.62 -9.53
C LEU A 95 10.61 -20.29 -9.50
N ARG A 96 10.68 -21.62 -9.35
CA ARG A 96 11.96 -22.35 -9.26
C ARG A 96 12.87 -22.14 -10.49
N PRO A 97 12.37 -22.10 -11.74
CA PRO A 97 13.21 -21.89 -12.93
C PRO A 97 13.72 -20.46 -13.10
N VAL A 98 13.19 -19.49 -12.34
CA VAL A 98 13.45 -18.05 -12.51
C VAL A 98 14.03 -17.39 -11.25
N PRO A 99 15.21 -17.84 -10.76
CA PRO A 99 15.82 -17.30 -9.54
C PRO A 99 16.25 -15.82 -9.69
N THR A 100 16.28 -15.30 -10.92
CA THR A 100 16.61 -13.91 -11.26
C THR A 100 15.46 -12.93 -11.06
N LEU A 101 14.26 -13.41 -10.71
CA LEU A 101 13.06 -12.58 -10.59
C LEU A 101 13.26 -11.49 -9.53
N ARG A 102 12.96 -10.25 -9.91
CA ARG A 102 13.06 -9.03 -9.09
C ARG A 102 11.71 -8.42 -8.76
N VAL A 103 10.74 -8.55 -9.68
CA VAL A 103 9.39 -8.00 -9.52
C VAL A 103 8.38 -9.11 -9.79
N LEU A 104 7.48 -9.31 -8.84
CA LEU A 104 6.29 -10.14 -9.00
C LEU A 104 5.06 -9.32 -8.62
N ASP A 105 4.21 -9.08 -9.61
CA ASP A 105 2.93 -8.40 -9.42
C ASP A 105 1.77 -9.39 -9.63
N LEU A 106 0.98 -9.61 -8.57
CA LEU A 106 -0.20 -10.47 -8.52
C LEU A 106 -1.45 -9.67 -8.11
N THR A 107 -1.41 -8.35 -8.28
CA THR A 107 -2.48 -7.42 -7.90
C THR A 107 -3.84 -7.83 -8.47
N HIS A 108 -4.91 -7.68 -7.70
CA HIS A 108 -6.29 -7.97 -8.12
C HIS A 108 -6.46 -9.37 -8.72
N ASN A 109 -6.12 -10.39 -7.94
CA ASN A 109 -6.41 -11.80 -8.24
C ASN A 109 -7.32 -12.41 -7.17
N LEU A 110 -7.48 -13.73 -7.17
CA LEU A 110 -8.39 -14.46 -6.28
C LEU A 110 -7.63 -15.29 -5.23
N LEU A 111 -6.35 -14.97 -4.98
CA LEU A 111 -5.47 -15.76 -4.13
C LEU A 111 -5.92 -15.71 -2.67
N ALA A 112 -6.36 -16.84 -2.14
CA ALA A 112 -6.71 -16.98 -0.72
C ALA A 112 -5.52 -17.38 0.16
N ASP A 113 -4.52 -18.01 -0.46
CA ASP A 113 -3.27 -18.47 0.18
C ASP A 113 -2.18 -18.63 -0.90
N LEU A 114 -0.93 -18.82 -0.47
CA LEU A 114 0.20 -19.16 -1.34
C LEU A 114 0.91 -20.41 -0.81
N PRO A 115 1.41 -21.31 -1.69
CA PRO A 115 2.20 -22.45 -1.25
C PRO A 115 3.41 -22.00 -0.44
N ALA A 116 3.69 -22.66 0.69
CA ALA A 116 4.77 -22.29 1.60
C ALA A 116 6.14 -22.13 0.91
N GLY A 117 6.42 -22.98 -0.08
CA GLY A 117 7.70 -23.02 -0.81
C GLY A 117 7.78 -22.13 -2.06
N ILE A 118 6.74 -21.35 -2.40
CA ILE A 118 6.69 -20.62 -3.67
C ILE A 118 7.89 -19.68 -3.89
N PHE A 119 8.40 -19.06 -2.81
CA PHE A 119 9.53 -18.12 -2.83
C PHE A 119 10.88 -18.74 -2.46
N ALA A 120 11.00 -20.07 -2.39
CA ALA A 120 12.21 -20.75 -1.91
C ALA A 120 13.48 -20.40 -2.72
N SER A 121 13.32 -20.09 -4.02
CA SER A 121 14.40 -19.71 -4.94
C SER A 121 14.43 -18.22 -5.30
N SER A 122 13.58 -17.38 -4.68
CA SER A 122 13.36 -15.97 -5.08
C SER A 122 14.22 -14.98 -4.27
N GLY A 123 15.47 -15.34 -3.98
CA GLY A 123 16.35 -14.53 -3.10
C GLY A 123 16.73 -13.14 -3.63
N LEU A 124 16.50 -12.89 -4.92
CA LEU A 124 16.75 -11.59 -5.59
C LEU A 124 15.49 -10.73 -5.75
N LEU A 125 14.35 -11.21 -5.25
CA LEU A 125 13.08 -10.49 -5.35
C LEU A 125 13.18 -9.18 -4.56
N ARG A 126 12.81 -8.07 -5.21
CA ARG A 126 12.79 -6.72 -4.64
C ARG A 126 11.38 -6.24 -4.39
N HIS A 127 10.46 -6.48 -5.32
CA HIS A 127 9.07 -6.03 -5.22
C HIS A 127 8.13 -7.24 -5.28
N LEU A 128 7.27 -7.34 -4.28
CA LEU A 128 6.20 -8.32 -4.22
C LEU A 128 4.88 -7.59 -3.98
N VAL A 129 3.99 -7.65 -4.96
CA VAL A 129 2.68 -6.98 -4.93
C VAL A 129 1.58 -8.02 -4.92
N LEU A 130 0.85 -8.10 -3.81
CA LEU A 130 -0.26 -9.02 -3.55
C LEU A 130 -1.56 -8.27 -3.26
N ARG A 131 -1.61 -6.98 -3.61
CA ARG A 131 -2.76 -6.09 -3.39
C ARG A 131 -4.04 -6.65 -3.95
N GLY A 132 -5.17 -6.47 -3.27
CA GLY A 132 -6.48 -6.78 -3.84
C GLY A 132 -6.72 -8.28 -4.05
N ASN A 133 -6.15 -9.13 -3.20
CA ASN A 133 -6.38 -10.57 -3.20
C ASN A 133 -7.34 -10.97 -2.05
N ARG A 134 -7.38 -12.26 -1.69
CA ARG A 134 -8.27 -12.81 -0.65
C ARG A 134 -7.48 -13.42 0.51
N LEU A 135 -6.24 -12.98 0.71
CA LEU A 135 -5.35 -13.53 1.75
C LEU A 135 -5.95 -13.28 3.13
N ARG A 136 -6.04 -14.33 3.95
CA ARG A 136 -6.55 -14.26 5.33
C ARG A 136 -5.47 -14.31 6.39
N GLY A 137 -4.29 -14.81 6.03
CA GLY A 137 -3.14 -14.91 6.92
C GLY A 137 -1.84 -14.91 6.12
N LEU A 138 -0.73 -14.78 6.83
CA LEU A 138 0.62 -14.77 6.27
C LEU A 138 1.41 -15.97 6.78
N GLN A 139 2.06 -16.71 5.89
CA GLN A 139 2.93 -17.81 6.30
C GLN A 139 4.38 -17.32 6.45
N PRO A 140 5.07 -17.59 7.59
CA PRO A 140 6.48 -17.23 7.76
C PRO A 140 7.42 -17.78 6.68
N ALA A 141 7.05 -18.93 6.08
CA ALA A 141 7.82 -19.55 5.01
C ALA A 141 7.97 -18.64 3.78
N TRP A 142 6.99 -17.78 3.48
CA TRP A 142 7.02 -16.91 2.31
C TRP A 142 8.18 -15.92 2.31
N PHE A 143 8.55 -15.42 3.50
CA PHE A 143 9.50 -14.32 3.63
C PHE A 143 10.92 -14.81 3.93
N ARG A 144 11.10 -16.10 4.26
CA ARG A 144 12.36 -16.68 4.77
C ARG A 144 13.60 -16.41 3.89
N ARG A 145 13.42 -16.25 2.58
CA ARG A 145 14.51 -16.03 1.60
C ARG A 145 14.53 -14.63 1.00
N LEU A 146 13.57 -13.77 1.36
CA LEU A 146 13.34 -12.47 0.74
C LEU A 146 14.13 -11.33 1.41
N ALA A 147 15.40 -11.57 1.73
CA ALA A 147 16.23 -10.60 2.45
C ALA A 147 16.53 -9.32 1.64
N GLN A 148 16.40 -9.37 0.31
CA GLN A 148 16.58 -8.26 -0.63
C GLN A 148 15.25 -7.56 -0.98
N LEU A 149 14.13 -7.96 -0.39
CA LEU A 149 12.83 -7.34 -0.67
C LEU A 149 12.83 -5.90 -0.15
N GLU A 150 12.45 -4.97 -1.00
CA GLU A 150 12.40 -3.52 -0.74
C GLU A 150 10.96 -3.01 -0.65
N TRP A 151 10.03 -3.62 -1.40
CA TRP A 151 8.62 -3.26 -1.44
C TRP A 151 7.74 -4.51 -1.24
N LEU A 152 6.86 -4.45 -0.24
CA LEU A 152 5.82 -5.45 0.00
C LEU A 152 4.45 -4.77 0.10
N ASP A 153 3.57 -5.09 -0.83
CA ASP A 153 2.18 -4.62 -0.83
C ASP A 153 1.22 -5.79 -0.57
N LEU A 154 0.54 -5.72 0.57
CA LEU A 154 -0.46 -6.67 1.04
C LEU A 154 -1.83 -5.97 1.22
N ALA A 155 -2.00 -4.78 0.65
CA ALA A 155 -3.20 -3.98 0.83
C ALA A 155 -4.45 -4.63 0.25
N ALA A 156 -5.62 -4.21 0.71
CA ALA A 156 -6.91 -4.65 0.20
C ALA A 156 -7.04 -6.19 0.16
N ASN A 157 -6.60 -6.86 1.23
CA ASN A 157 -6.80 -8.29 1.47
C ASN A 157 -7.79 -8.48 2.64
N ALA A 158 -7.86 -9.68 3.20
CA ALA A 158 -8.72 -10.03 4.33
C ALA A 158 -7.89 -10.45 5.56
N LEU A 159 -6.72 -9.85 5.75
CA LEU A 159 -5.84 -10.18 6.88
C LEU A 159 -6.48 -9.71 8.19
N ALA A 160 -6.77 -10.66 9.09
CA ALA A 160 -7.28 -10.37 10.43
C ALA A 160 -6.16 -10.15 11.45
N GLU A 161 -5.00 -10.75 11.21
CA GLU A 161 -3.81 -10.65 12.03
C GLU A 161 -2.53 -10.73 11.19
N VAL A 162 -1.43 -10.23 11.76
CA VAL A 162 -0.08 -10.41 11.23
C VAL A 162 0.71 -11.23 12.27
N PRO A 163 1.21 -12.43 11.91
CA PRO A 163 1.95 -13.24 12.85
C PRO A 163 3.21 -12.53 13.37
N PRO A 164 3.54 -12.63 14.67
CA PRO A 164 4.75 -12.01 15.24
C PRO A 164 6.02 -12.46 14.50
N GLY A 165 6.90 -11.51 14.19
CA GLY A 165 8.18 -11.79 13.54
C GLY A 165 8.11 -12.30 12.10
N VAL A 166 6.93 -12.34 11.47
CA VAL A 166 6.76 -12.84 10.09
C VAL A 166 7.62 -12.07 9.08
N PHE A 167 7.86 -10.78 9.33
CA PHE A 167 8.66 -9.90 8.49
C PHE A 167 10.13 -9.80 8.91
N HIS A 168 10.56 -10.45 10.00
CA HIS A 168 11.94 -10.39 10.51
C HIS A 168 13.03 -10.70 9.46
N PRO A 169 12.82 -11.61 8.47
CA PRO A 169 13.80 -11.84 7.41
C PRO A 169 13.99 -10.67 6.43
N LEU A 170 13.04 -9.73 6.33
CA LEU A 170 12.95 -8.69 5.29
C LEU A 170 13.85 -7.48 5.61
N ARG A 171 15.16 -7.71 5.72
CA ARG A 171 16.13 -6.72 6.22
C ARG A 171 16.30 -5.47 5.34
N SER A 172 15.99 -5.59 4.05
CA SER A 172 16.06 -4.49 3.07
C SER A 172 14.72 -3.77 2.84
N LEU A 173 13.66 -4.16 3.55
CA LEU A 173 12.32 -3.63 3.28
C LEU A 173 12.26 -2.13 3.59
N ARG A 174 11.79 -1.35 2.62
CA ARG A 174 11.62 0.10 2.69
C ARG A 174 10.17 0.53 2.72
N SER A 175 9.29 -0.22 2.05
CA SER A 175 7.85 0.04 2.03
C SER A 175 7.06 -1.21 2.38
N LEU A 176 6.14 -1.07 3.32
CA LEU A 176 5.17 -2.08 3.72
C LEU A 176 3.77 -1.47 3.71
N ASP A 177 2.92 -1.97 2.83
CA ASP A 177 1.51 -1.59 2.76
C ASP A 177 0.62 -2.74 3.28
N LEU A 178 -0.07 -2.48 4.38
CA LEU A 178 -1.06 -3.35 5.02
C LEU A 178 -2.45 -2.67 5.05
N SER A 179 -2.64 -1.61 4.27
CA SER A 179 -3.88 -0.83 4.24
C SER A 179 -5.09 -1.66 3.79
N HIS A 180 -6.28 -1.23 4.18
CA HIS A 180 -7.56 -1.84 3.82
C HIS A 180 -7.62 -3.36 4.09
N ASN A 181 -7.11 -3.77 5.25
CA ASN A 181 -7.26 -5.13 5.78
C ASN A 181 -8.27 -5.13 6.94
N GLN A 182 -8.26 -6.17 7.78
CA GLN A 182 -9.18 -6.34 8.91
C GLN A 182 -8.43 -6.41 10.24
N LEU A 183 -7.25 -5.79 10.31
CA LEU A 183 -6.38 -5.87 11.49
C LEU A 183 -7.02 -5.13 12.66
N ALA A 184 -7.39 -5.88 13.70
CA ALA A 184 -7.93 -5.31 14.94
C ALA A 184 -6.83 -4.97 15.96
N TRP A 185 -5.66 -5.61 15.83
CA TRP A 185 -4.54 -5.48 16.74
C TRP A 185 -3.22 -5.76 16.00
N LEU A 186 -2.15 -5.08 16.39
CA LEU A 186 -0.79 -5.41 15.96
C LEU A 186 -0.08 -6.15 17.09
N ALA A 187 0.31 -7.40 16.84
CA ALA A 187 1.06 -8.16 17.84
C ALA A 187 2.43 -7.51 18.15
N PRO A 188 2.95 -7.67 19.38
CA PRO A 188 4.32 -7.29 19.68
C PRO A 188 5.30 -7.92 18.68
N ALA A 189 6.40 -7.22 18.38
CA ALA A 189 7.44 -7.69 17.46
C ALA A 189 7.01 -7.93 16.00
N VAL A 190 5.82 -7.51 15.57
CA VAL A 190 5.41 -7.61 14.14
C VAL A 190 6.37 -6.86 13.22
N LEU A 191 6.90 -5.72 13.67
CA LEU A 191 7.82 -4.88 12.90
C LEU A 191 9.31 -5.18 13.17
N ASP A 192 9.62 -6.21 13.97
CA ASP A 192 10.99 -6.56 14.29
C ASP A 192 11.79 -6.93 13.04
N GLY A 193 13.05 -6.50 12.98
CA GLY A 193 13.95 -6.74 11.84
C GLY A 193 13.84 -5.70 10.71
N LEU A 194 12.78 -4.89 10.67
CA LEU A 194 12.50 -3.92 9.61
C LEU A 194 13.26 -2.58 9.77
N LYS A 195 14.56 -2.64 10.06
CA LYS A 195 15.38 -1.45 10.38
C LYS A 195 15.48 -0.42 9.25
N ALA A 196 15.28 -0.85 8.00
CA ALA A 196 15.34 -0.01 6.81
C ALA A 196 13.97 0.55 6.38
N LEU A 197 12.89 0.26 7.12
CA LEU A 197 11.53 0.63 6.74
C LEU A 197 11.37 2.15 6.79
N GLU A 198 10.98 2.73 5.65
CA GLU A 198 10.76 4.16 5.46
C GLU A 198 9.28 4.51 5.37
N GLN A 199 8.45 3.58 4.89
CA GLN A 199 7.02 3.77 4.68
C GLN A 199 6.25 2.60 5.29
N LEU A 200 5.27 2.92 6.14
CA LEU A 200 4.34 1.96 6.69
C LEU A 200 2.93 2.50 6.53
N ASP A 201 2.10 1.76 5.81
CA ASP A 201 0.69 2.06 5.64
C ASP A 201 -0.17 1.01 6.36
N LEU A 202 -0.99 1.48 7.29
CA LEU A 202 -1.96 0.71 8.07
C LEU A 202 -3.38 1.30 7.94
N GLU A 203 -3.61 2.17 6.95
CA GLU A 203 -4.89 2.80 6.66
C GLU A 203 -6.05 1.79 6.60
N GLY A 204 -7.25 2.19 7.01
CA GLY A 204 -8.46 1.43 6.69
C GLY A 204 -8.50 0.05 7.34
N ASN A 205 -7.90 -0.08 8.53
CA ASN A 205 -7.96 -1.27 9.37
C ASN A 205 -8.92 -1.04 10.55
N ARG A 206 -8.91 -1.92 11.56
CA ARG A 206 -9.79 -1.86 12.74
C ARG A 206 -8.99 -1.70 14.03
N LEU A 207 -7.83 -1.03 13.95
CA LEU A 207 -6.92 -0.92 15.10
C LEU A 207 -7.56 -0.02 16.17
N GLY A 208 -7.91 -0.60 17.32
CA GLY A 208 -8.47 0.15 18.45
C GLY A 208 -7.40 0.77 19.38
N THR A 209 -6.24 0.11 19.47
CA THR A 209 -5.10 0.50 20.29
C THR A 209 -3.80 0.02 19.66
N LEU A 210 -2.68 0.64 20.02
CA LEU A 210 -1.34 0.15 19.67
C LEU A 210 -0.63 -0.37 20.93
N PRO A 211 0.15 -1.46 20.86
CA PRO A 211 1.08 -1.81 21.92
C PRO A 211 2.11 -0.70 22.20
N PRO A 212 2.55 -0.52 23.45
CA PRO A 212 3.71 0.32 23.75
C PRO A 212 4.94 -0.14 22.95
N GLY A 213 5.70 0.81 22.42
CA GLY A 213 6.92 0.51 21.67
C GLY A 213 6.70 -0.13 20.29
N THR A 214 5.46 -0.14 19.75
CA THR A 214 5.14 -0.70 18.41
C THR A 214 6.13 -0.25 17.34
N PHE A 215 6.54 1.02 17.34
CA PHE A 215 7.43 1.59 16.33
C PHE A 215 8.91 1.65 16.72
N ALA A 216 9.29 1.11 17.89
CA ALA A 216 10.69 1.04 18.31
C ALA A 216 11.62 0.28 17.33
N PRO A 217 11.17 -0.81 16.66
CA PRO A 217 12.01 -1.54 15.71
C PRO A 217 12.26 -0.84 14.37
N VAL A 218 11.50 0.22 14.06
CA VAL A 218 11.46 0.89 12.74
C VAL A 218 11.86 2.38 12.81
N PRO A 219 13.06 2.71 13.33
CA PRO A 219 13.47 4.11 13.55
C PRO A 219 13.68 4.92 12.27
N ALA A 220 13.77 4.27 11.11
CA ALA A 220 13.96 4.90 9.80
C ALA A 220 12.66 5.42 9.17
N LEU A 221 11.49 5.19 9.79
CA LEU A 221 10.20 5.60 9.22
C LEU A 221 10.15 7.10 8.93
N ARG A 222 9.65 7.40 7.73
CA ARG A 222 9.43 8.73 7.18
C ARG A 222 7.95 9.00 6.95
N LEU A 223 7.20 7.99 6.51
CA LEU A 223 5.77 8.08 6.25
C LEU A 223 5.07 7.01 7.08
N LEU A 224 4.12 7.42 7.92
CA LEU A 224 3.28 6.53 8.69
C LEU A 224 1.82 6.94 8.50
N SER A 225 1.03 6.03 7.92
CA SER A 225 -0.42 6.18 7.82
C SER A 225 -1.12 5.22 8.79
N LEU A 226 -1.97 5.78 9.64
CA LEU A 226 -2.89 5.09 10.55
C LEU A 226 -4.33 5.59 10.33
N GLN A 227 -4.59 6.26 9.21
CA GLN A 227 -5.89 6.85 8.94
C GLN A 227 -7.00 5.79 8.83
N ASP A 228 -8.26 6.19 9.04
CA ASP A 228 -9.41 5.27 8.96
C ASP A 228 -9.23 4.00 9.81
N ASN A 229 -8.85 4.19 11.07
CA ASN A 229 -8.80 3.14 12.07
C ASN A 229 -9.75 3.49 13.24
N GLU A 230 -9.71 2.68 14.30
CA GLU A 230 -10.58 2.83 15.47
C GLU A 230 -9.81 3.33 16.70
N LEU A 231 -8.66 3.98 16.51
CA LEU A 231 -7.74 4.32 17.59
C LEU A 231 -8.38 5.31 18.56
N GLN A 232 -8.53 4.89 19.82
CA GLN A 232 -9.14 5.72 20.88
C GLN A 232 -8.09 6.48 21.68
N ALA A 233 -6.92 5.87 21.86
CA ALA A 233 -5.78 6.42 22.56
C ALA A 233 -4.48 5.89 21.95
N LEU A 234 -3.41 6.65 22.13
CA LEU A 234 -2.06 6.28 21.72
C LEU A 234 -1.21 6.07 22.98
N PRO A 235 -0.40 5.01 23.07
CA PRO A 235 0.52 4.85 24.19
C PRO A 235 1.47 6.04 24.30
N ALA A 236 1.76 6.44 25.54
CA ALA A 236 2.70 7.51 25.81
C ALA A 236 4.04 7.23 25.11
N GLY A 237 4.50 8.19 24.32
CA GLY A 237 5.78 8.10 23.63
C GLY A 237 5.87 7.05 22.51
N VAL A 238 4.75 6.52 21.99
CA VAL A 238 4.76 5.53 20.90
C VAL A 238 5.54 5.99 19.66
N PHE A 239 5.60 7.31 19.41
CA PHE A 239 6.33 7.92 18.30
C PHE A 239 7.75 8.42 18.66
N LEU A 240 8.20 8.31 19.91
CA LEU A 240 9.55 8.74 20.33
C LEU A 240 10.69 8.16 19.46
N PRO A 241 10.63 6.89 18.99
CA PRO A 241 11.66 6.32 18.13
C PRO A 241 11.74 6.95 16.73
N LEU A 242 10.66 7.59 16.25
CA LEU A 242 10.49 8.00 14.86
C LEU A 242 11.07 9.39 14.57
N ARG A 243 12.39 9.51 14.70
CA ARG A 243 13.12 10.79 14.59
C ARG A 243 13.17 11.37 13.17
N HIS A 244 12.89 10.55 12.15
CA HIS A 244 12.93 10.94 10.75
C HIS A 244 11.54 11.10 10.11
N LEU A 245 10.48 10.99 10.91
CA LEU A 245 9.11 11.00 10.43
C LEU A 245 8.75 12.35 9.81
N ARG A 246 8.38 12.35 8.53
CA ARG A 246 8.00 13.53 7.73
C ARG A 246 6.50 13.68 7.61
N LEU A 247 5.77 12.58 7.53
CA LEU A 247 4.32 12.54 7.45
C LEU A 247 3.78 11.57 8.48
N LEU A 248 2.83 12.04 9.28
CA LEU A 248 2.01 11.22 10.17
C LEU A 248 0.54 11.48 9.84
N ASP A 249 -0.15 10.44 9.38
CA ASP A 249 -1.59 10.49 9.15
C ASP A 249 -2.32 9.72 10.25
N LEU A 250 -3.10 10.44 11.05
CA LEU A 250 -3.97 9.94 12.10
C LEU A 250 -5.44 10.28 11.81
N ALA A 251 -5.76 10.72 10.59
CA ALA A 251 -7.09 11.17 10.24
C ALA A 251 -8.15 10.09 10.48
N ARG A 252 -9.38 10.51 10.75
CA ARG A 252 -10.56 9.63 10.83
C ARG A 252 -10.35 8.45 11.81
N ASN A 253 -9.93 8.78 13.02
CA ASN A 253 -9.84 7.87 14.16
C ASN A 253 -10.79 8.30 15.30
N ARG A 254 -10.61 7.78 16.51
CA ARG A 254 -11.41 8.11 17.71
C ARG A 254 -10.59 8.86 18.77
N LEU A 255 -9.49 9.51 18.38
CA LEU A 255 -8.54 10.14 19.29
C LEU A 255 -9.11 11.42 19.90
N ARG A 256 -8.88 11.60 21.20
CA ARG A 256 -9.23 12.82 21.93
C ARG A 256 -8.02 13.67 22.31
N GLU A 257 -6.87 13.04 22.48
CA GLU A 257 -5.61 13.68 22.80
C GLU A 257 -4.49 13.14 21.95
N LEU A 258 -3.45 13.96 21.77
CA LEU A 258 -2.27 13.61 21.01
C LEU A 258 -1.05 14.04 21.80
N GLU A 259 -0.05 13.16 21.79
CA GLU A 259 1.30 13.48 22.23
C GLU A 259 2.26 13.20 21.09
N LEU A 260 3.16 14.15 20.83
CA LEU A 260 4.24 13.99 19.87
C LEU A 260 5.58 14.28 20.55
N PRO A 261 6.66 13.60 20.15
CA PRO A 261 8.00 13.94 20.61
C PRO A 261 8.28 15.43 20.37
N PRO A 262 8.98 16.12 21.29
CA PRO A 262 9.55 17.42 20.96
C PRO A 262 10.49 17.24 19.77
N ARG A 263 10.31 18.09 18.76
CA ARG A 263 11.15 18.08 17.56
C ARG A 263 12.10 19.26 17.61
N PRO A 264 13.42 19.06 17.39
CA PRO A 264 14.32 20.18 17.17
C PRO A 264 13.91 20.92 15.89
N SER A 265 14.39 22.15 15.72
CA SER A 265 14.28 22.89 14.46
C SER A 265 14.79 22.02 13.31
N GLY A 266 13.91 21.67 12.38
CA GLY A 266 14.15 20.65 11.36
C GLY A 266 13.20 20.80 10.17
N PRO A 267 13.28 19.88 9.17
CA PRO A 267 12.41 19.92 8.00
C PRO A 267 10.93 19.80 8.39
N ALA A 268 10.06 20.32 7.53
CA ALA A 268 8.62 20.34 7.73
C ALA A 268 8.06 18.96 8.10
N PHE A 269 7.14 18.95 9.05
CA PHE A 269 6.41 17.78 9.51
C PHE A 269 4.94 17.93 9.13
N ASP A 270 4.50 17.07 8.24
CA ASP A 270 3.11 16.98 7.82
C ASP A 270 2.35 16.12 8.81
N LEU A 271 1.23 16.65 9.29
CA LEU A 271 0.36 15.99 10.22
C LEU A 271 -1.07 16.10 9.71
N ASP A 272 -1.72 14.96 9.52
CA ASP A 272 -3.18 14.93 9.40
C ASP A 272 -3.77 14.33 10.66
N ILE A 273 -4.65 15.10 11.29
CA ILE A 273 -5.39 14.74 12.51
C ILE A 273 -6.88 15.00 12.34
N SER A 274 -7.34 15.26 11.11
CA SER A 274 -8.73 15.57 10.82
C SER A 274 -9.67 14.43 11.19
N GLY A 275 -10.97 14.73 11.35
CA GLY A 275 -11.98 13.69 11.59
C GLY A 275 -11.83 12.92 12.92
N ASN A 276 -11.17 13.49 13.92
CA ASN A 276 -11.05 12.94 15.27
C ASN A 276 -11.82 13.79 16.29
N PRO A 277 -12.35 13.19 17.38
CA PRO A 277 -13.08 13.91 18.42
C PRO A 277 -12.15 14.65 19.41
N TRP A 278 -11.35 15.61 18.93
CA TRP A 278 -10.33 16.29 19.75
C TRP A 278 -10.87 17.02 20.98
N ALA A 279 -10.21 16.81 22.11
CA ALA A 279 -10.32 17.64 23.30
C ALA A 279 -9.37 18.84 23.17
N CYS A 280 -9.93 19.99 22.80
CA CYS A 280 -9.22 21.25 22.56
C CYS A 280 -8.89 21.98 23.86
N GLU A 281 -8.11 21.31 24.71
CA GLU A 281 -7.56 21.84 25.96
C GLU A 281 -6.15 22.41 25.76
N CYS A 282 -5.59 23.05 26.80
CA CYS A 282 -4.27 23.67 26.72
C CYS A 282 -3.18 22.71 26.25
N ARG A 283 -3.25 21.42 26.63
CA ARG A 283 -2.25 20.42 26.27
C ARG A 283 -2.09 20.24 24.76
N LEU A 284 -3.20 20.07 24.04
CA LEU A 284 -3.21 19.88 22.58
C LEU A 284 -2.83 21.17 21.86
N LEU A 285 -3.35 22.32 22.31
CA LEU A 285 -3.02 23.63 21.72
C LEU A 285 -1.53 23.96 21.89
N ALA A 286 -0.97 23.74 23.09
CA ALA A 286 0.45 23.95 23.38
C ALA A 286 1.33 22.99 22.57
N LEU A 287 0.92 21.73 22.42
CA LEU A 287 1.62 20.77 21.58
C LEU A 287 1.75 21.28 20.14
N LEU A 288 0.65 21.74 19.54
CA LEU A 288 0.64 22.16 18.14
C LEU A 288 1.42 23.45 17.90
N ARG A 289 1.47 24.37 18.88
CA ARG A 289 2.36 25.53 18.82
C ARG A 289 3.82 25.13 18.89
N ARG A 290 4.15 24.21 19.81
CA ARG A 290 5.52 23.76 20.04
C ARG A 290 6.07 22.95 18.87
N VAL A 291 5.26 22.05 18.31
CA VAL A 291 5.64 21.21 17.18
C VAL A 291 5.52 21.96 15.85
N ALA A 292 4.61 22.94 15.78
CA ALA A 292 4.31 23.74 14.59
C ALA A 292 4.20 22.90 13.29
N PRO A 293 3.39 21.82 13.28
CA PRO A 293 3.26 20.97 12.09
C PRO A 293 2.57 21.73 10.95
N ARG A 294 2.81 21.29 9.71
CA ARG A 294 1.95 21.64 8.58
C ARG A 294 0.73 20.70 8.62
N LEU A 295 -0.42 21.25 8.98
CA LEU A 295 -1.68 20.50 9.02
C LEU A 295 -2.26 20.35 7.61
N LEU A 296 -2.40 19.12 7.13
CA LEU A 296 -2.84 18.82 5.75
C LEU A 296 -4.34 19.15 5.55
N ALA A 297 -5.21 18.66 6.45
CA ALA A 297 -6.65 18.94 6.46
C ALA A 297 -7.04 19.87 7.62
N ALA A 298 -6.43 21.07 7.63
CA ALA A 298 -6.58 22.05 8.71
C ALA A 298 -8.04 22.46 8.99
N ARG A 299 -8.87 22.59 7.94
CA ARG A 299 -10.28 22.99 8.05
C ARG A 299 -11.18 21.88 8.59
N ASP A 300 -10.79 20.62 8.38
CA ASP A 300 -11.51 19.44 8.85
C ASP A 300 -11.02 18.96 10.23
N THR A 301 -10.07 19.69 10.82
CA THR A 301 -9.57 19.44 12.18
C THR A 301 -10.37 20.27 13.18
N LEU A 302 -11.47 19.68 13.66
CA LEU A 302 -12.45 20.33 14.52
C LEU A 302 -12.35 19.87 15.98
N CYS A 303 -12.72 20.77 16.89
CA CYS A 303 -12.85 20.45 18.30
C CYS A 303 -14.17 19.72 18.60
N ALA A 304 -14.11 18.65 19.39
CA ALA A 304 -15.29 17.98 19.93
C ALA A 304 -15.63 18.44 21.36
N SER A 305 -14.61 18.75 22.16
CA SER A 305 -14.75 19.27 23.52
C SER A 305 -13.68 20.33 23.84
N PRO A 306 -13.86 21.14 24.90
CA PRO A 306 -15.10 21.35 25.66
C PRO A 306 -16.20 22.04 24.83
N ALA A 307 -17.45 22.06 25.33
CA ALA A 307 -18.62 22.55 24.59
C ALA A 307 -18.45 23.95 23.97
N ARG A 308 -17.73 24.85 24.64
CA ARG A 308 -17.41 26.21 24.15
C ARG A 308 -16.63 26.25 22.84
N TYR A 309 -15.83 25.22 22.55
CA TYR A 309 -14.99 25.14 21.35
C TYR A 309 -15.54 24.16 20.32
N ARG A 310 -16.63 23.45 20.65
CA ARG A 310 -17.18 22.41 19.79
C ARG A 310 -17.49 22.93 18.39
N GLY A 311 -17.00 22.23 17.36
CA GLY A 311 -17.17 22.58 15.96
C GLY A 311 -16.24 23.69 15.46
N GLN A 312 -15.41 24.29 16.31
CA GLN A 312 -14.43 25.28 15.89
C GLN A 312 -13.19 24.61 15.28
N GLU A 313 -12.60 25.28 14.29
CA GLU A 313 -11.33 24.89 13.69
C GLU A 313 -10.19 25.02 14.72
N LEU A 314 -9.53 23.90 14.98
CA LEU A 314 -8.43 23.81 15.92
C LEU A 314 -7.24 24.72 15.55
N PRO A 315 -6.88 24.92 14.26
CA PRO A 315 -5.87 25.91 13.83
C PRO A 315 -6.25 27.37 14.04
N ALA A 316 -7.53 27.70 14.18
CA ALA A 316 -7.97 29.05 14.53
C ALA A 316 -7.71 29.31 16.03
N LEU A 317 -7.99 28.32 16.87
CA LEU A 317 -7.75 28.40 18.32
C LEU A 317 -6.27 28.48 18.69
N THR A 318 -5.40 27.75 17.98
CA THR A 318 -3.95 27.82 18.23
C THR A 318 -3.38 29.22 18.01
N ARG A 319 -3.94 29.98 17.05
CA ARG A 319 -3.59 31.38 16.75
C ARG A 319 -4.26 32.39 17.71
N ALA A 320 -5.51 32.17 18.08
CA ALA A 320 -6.31 33.13 18.85
C ALA A 320 -6.10 33.04 20.37
N ALA A 321 -5.73 31.88 20.92
CA ALA A 321 -5.50 31.72 22.35
C ALA A 321 -4.20 32.42 22.78
N HIS A 322 -4.26 33.74 22.93
CA HIS A 322 -3.16 34.63 23.31
C HIS A 322 -3.14 35.00 24.80
N ALA A 323 -3.90 34.32 25.68
CA ALA A 323 -4.01 34.76 27.08
C ALA A 323 -4.23 33.70 28.18
N ALA A 324 -4.47 32.41 27.88
CA ALA A 324 -4.86 31.44 28.93
C ALA A 324 -4.18 30.06 28.87
N CYS A 325 -3.37 29.82 27.84
CA CYS A 325 -2.46 28.69 27.66
C CYS A 325 -1.27 29.24 26.85
#